data_AF-A0A1F7JGK1-F1
#
_entry.id   AF-A0A1F7JGK1-F1
#
_cell.length_a   1.000
_cell.length_b   1.000
_cell.length_c   1.000
_cell.angle_alpha   90.00
_cell.angle_beta   90.00
_cell.angle_gamma   90.00
#
_symmetry.space_group_name_H-M   'P 1'
#
loop_
_entity.id
_entity.type
_entity.pdbx_description
1 polymer ?
#
loop_
_entity_poly.entity_id
_entity_poly.type
_entity_poly.pdbx_seq_one_letter_code
_entity_poly.pdbx_strand_id
1 'polypeptide(L)'
;MKTIAYYSGKIETKNRECFVGNQKVDCPGSQTKNYTQTGDKLDILPIYKALDKRGDLVFSLILLIVILGLCLLPVVKVKIFGKTLSEYLKPIWYLILISVLTVLWQYFFGLKIDDNLMALRVSQWVWEAMVLVSAYKLSKIPNFSYGNMFFLGVLYSIFIHGLKVVIRYYFYDKTLLYALDRFLYGSLLVMSIVFVLGSVFVYLKKKSIRY
;
A
#
# COMPACT_ATOMS: atom_id res chain seq x y z
N MET A 1 -40.80 -9.16 20.63
CA MET A 1 -40.91 -7.77 20.15
C MET A 1 -39.69 -6.99 20.64
N LYS A 2 -38.83 -6.47 19.76
CA LYS A 2 -37.77 -5.53 20.15
C LYS A 2 -38.35 -4.12 20.06
N THR A 3 -38.53 -3.47 21.21
CA THR A 3 -38.98 -2.09 21.32
C THR A 3 -37.91 -1.19 20.71
N ILE A 4 -38.23 -0.49 19.62
CA ILE A 4 -37.34 0.54 19.07
C ILE A 4 -37.54 1.78 19.93
N ALA A 5 -36.61 2.04 20.84
CA ALA A 5 -36.61 3.27 21.62
C ALA A 5 -36.17 4.44 20.72
N TYR A 6 -37.02 5.46 20.59
CA TYR A 6 -36.69 6.68 19.85
C TYR A 6 -35.99 7.66 20.81
N TYR A 7 -34.73 7.97 20.53
CA TYR A 7 -33.95 8.94 21.31
C TYR A 7 -33.91 10.27 20.54
N SER A 8 -34.45 11.34 21.13
CA SER A 8 -34.39 12.69 20.56
C SER A 8 -33.14 13.41 21.03
N GLY A 9 -32.17 13.62 20.13
CA GLY A 9 -30.95 14.37 20.40
C GLY A 9 -29.80 14.04 19.45
N LYS A 10 -28.77 14.91 19.40
CA LYS A 10 -27.53 14.63 18.65
C LYS A 10 -26.75 13.53 19.37
N ILE A 11 -26.39 12.48 18.63
CA ILE A 11 -25.61 11.38 19.16
C ILE A 11 -24.13 11.76 19.13
N GLU A 12 -23.47 11.66 20.28
CA GLU A 12 -22.04 11.91 20.44
C GLU A 12 -21.32 10.59 20.75
N THR A 13 -20.17 10.37 20.11
CA THR A 13 -19.35 9.18 20.32
C THR A 13 -18.19 9.49 21.26
N LYS A 14 -18.09 8.78 22.39
CA LYS A 14 -16.97 8.86 23.35
C LYS A 14 -16.49 7.45 23.66
N ASN A 15 -15.18 7.19 23.55
CA ASN A 15 -14.55 5.91 23.88
C ASN A 15 -15.25 4.66 23.29
N ARG A 16 -15.68 4.73 22.01
CA ARG A 16 -16.39 3.66 21.29
C ARG A 16 -17.81 3.34 21.80
N GLU A 17 -18.36 4.19 22.65
CA GLU A 17 -19.74 4.13 23.11
C GLU A 17 -20.53 5.35 22.61
N CYS A 18 -21.83 5.18 22.37
CA CYS A 18 -22.71 6.25 21.89
C CYS A 18 -23.50 6.85 23.04
N PHE A 19 -23.60 8.17 23.05
CA PHE A 19 -24.31 8.92 24.07
C PHE A 19 -25.28 9.91 23.43
N VAL A 20 -26.41 10.13 24.10
CA VAL A 20 -27.26 11.32 23.90
C VAL A 20 -27.22 12.09 25.22
N GLY A 21 -26.53 13.23 25.24
CA GLY A 21 -26.16 13.90 26.48
C GLY A 21 -25.23 13.03 27.34
N ASN A 22 -25.68 12.67 28.55
CA ASN A 22 -24.95 11.78 29.46
C ASN A 22 -25.47 10.33 29.47
N GLN A 23 -26.48 10.02 28.66
CA GLN A 23 -27.08 8.69 28.64
C GLN A 23 -26.44 7.82 27.56
N LYS A 24 -25.93 6.64 27.96
CA LYS A 24 -25.43 5.64 27.03
C LYS A 24 -26.60 5.05 26.24
N VAL A 25 -26.47 5.07 24.91
CA VAL A 25 -27.46 4.53 23.97
C VAL A 25 -26.81 3.51 23.05
N ASP A 26 -27.62 2.63 22.48
CA ASP A 26 -27.17 1.76 21.39
C ASP A 26 -26.81 2.63 20.17
N CYS A 27 -25.59 2.45 19.67
CA CYS A 27 -25.16 3.15 18.47
C CYS A 27 -26.08 2.79 17.29
N PRO A 28 -26.68 3.79 16.61
CA PRO A 28 -27.48 3.51 15.42
C PRO A 28 -26.61 2.80 14.38
N GLY A 29 -27.05 1.61 13.93
CA GLY A 29 -26.29 0.76 13.02
C GLY A 29 -25.66 -0.50 13.64
N SER A 30 -25.82 -0.74 14.96
CA SER A 30 -25.23 -1.89 15.67
C SER A 30 -25.72 -3.29 15.22
N GLN A 31 -26.74 -3.39 14.37
CA GLN A 31 -27.20 -4.67 13.79
C GLN A 31 -26.64 -4.99 12.40
N THR A 32 -25.88 -4.09 11.79
CA THR A 32 -25.10 -4.37 10.59
C THR A 32 -23.62 -4.23 10.93
N LYS A 33 -22.96 -5.38 11.12
CA LYS A 33 -21.50 -5.51 11.24
C LYS A 33 -20.80 -4.88 10.03
N ASN A 34 -20.63 -3.56 10.01
CA ASN A 34 -19.79 -2.83 9.04
C ASN A 34 -19.56 -1.40 9.54
N TYR A 35 -18.72 -1.24 10.57
CA TYR A 35 -17.98 0.01 10.77
C TYR A 35 -16.56 -0.34 11.20
N THR A 36 -15.58 0.05 10.38
CA THR A 36 -14.19 0.22 10.83
C THR A 36 -14.04 1.59 11.47
N GLN A 37 -13.23 1.63 12.51
CA GLN A 37 -13.08 2.66 13.53
C GLN A 37 -12.58 4.06 13.09
N THR A 38 -12.43 4.32 11.81
CA THR A 38 -11.90 5.59 11.29
C THR A 38 -12.55 5.90 9.95
N GLY A 39 -13.20 7.06 9.86
CA GLY A 39 -13.96 7.52 8.70
C GLY A 39 -13.19 7.51 7.38
N ASP A 40 -13.95 7.32 6.32
CA ASP A 40 -13.62 7.47 4.91
C ASP A 40 -12.49 6.59 4.37
N LYS A 41 -12.82 5.32 4.11
CA LYS A 41 -12.15 4.57 3.05
C LYS A 41 -12.80 4.94 1.73
N LEU A 42 -12.02 5.55 0.84
CA LEU A 42 -12.30 5.49 -0.59
C LEU A 42 -12.06 4.03 -1.00
N ASP A 43 -13.12 3.24 -1.04
CA ASP A 43 -13.06 1.92 -1.65
C ASP A 43 -12.94 2.14 -3.16
N ILE A 44 -11.79 1.79 -3.74
CA ILE A 44 -11.53 1.98 -5.18
C ILE A 44 -12.37 0.98 -5.98
N LEU A 45 -12.66 -0.17 -5.37
CA LEU A 45 -13.48 -1.23 -5.93
C LEU A 45 -14.86 -1.23 -5.27
N PRO A 46 -15.95 -1.42 -6.04
CA PRO A 46 -17.31 -1.44 -5.49
C PRO A 46 -17.51 -2.61 -4.51
N ILE A 47 -18.22 -2.33 -3.41
CA ILE A 47 -18.52 -3.33 -2.36
C ILE A 47 -19.62 -4.29 -2.84
N TYR A 48 -19.23 -5.34 -3.55
CA TYR A 48 -20.12 -6.44 -3.91
C TYR A 48 -19.87 -7.63 -2.99
N LYS A 49 -20.71 -7.79 -1.94
CA LYS A 49 -20.58 -8.85 -0.92
C LYS A 49 -20.54 -10.28 -1.51
N ALA A 50 -21.14 -10.51 -2.67
CA ALA A 50 -21.09 -11.82 -3.35
C ALA A 50 -19.69 -12.16 -3.92
N LEU A 51 -18.89 -11.13 -4.23
CA LEU A 51 -17.54 -11.23 -4.77
C LEU A 51 -16.45 -11.16 -3.68
N ASP A 52 -16.82 -10.81 -2.45
CA ASP A 52 -15.90 -10.67 -1.31
C ASP A 52 -15.58 -12.03 -0.66
N LYS A 53 -14.90 -12.90 -1.41
CA LYS A 53 -14.45 -14.22 -0.98
C LYS A 53 -12.93 -14.27 -0.85
N ARG A 54 -12.41 -15.24 -0.09
CA ARG A 54 -10.96 -15.46 0.09
C ARG A 54 -10.30 -15.58 -1.29
N GLY A 55 -10.72 -16.51 -2.14
CA GLY A 55 -10.19 -16.60 -3.52
C GLY A 55 -8.77 -17.18 -3.59
N ASP A 56 -8.46 -18.12 -2.69
CA ASP A 56 -7.10 -18.64 -2.43
C ASP A 56 -6.36 -19.09 -3.67
N LEU A 57 -7.02 -19.87 -4.54
CA LEU A 57 -6.40 -20.37 -5.77
C LEU A 57 -6.04 -19.23 -6.72
N VAL A 58 -6.94 -18.27 -6.90
CA VAL A 58 -6.71 -17.11 -7.78
C VAL A 58 -5.59 -16.24 -7.23
N PHE A 59 -5.61 -15.93 -5.93
CA PHE A 59 -4.56 -15.15 -5.29
C PHE A 59 -3.19 -15.83 -5.40
N SER A 60 -3.15 -17.14 -5.15
CA SER A 60 -1.93 -17.95 -5.23
C SER A 60 -1.37 -18.01 -6.65
N LEU A 61 -2.21 -18.15 -7.66
CA LEU A 61 -1.80 -18.12 -9.07
C LEU A 61 -1.23 -16.76 -9.47
N ILE A 62 -1.89 -15.66 -9.09
CA ILE A 62 -1.39 -14.30 -9.35
C ILE A 62 -0.02 -14.13 -8.70
N LEU A 63 0.11 -14.50 -7.42
CA LEU A 63 1.38 -14.40 -6.69
C LEU A 63 2.48 -15.22 -7.36
N LEU A 64 2.17 -16.45 -7.77
CA LEU A 64 3.11 -17.33 -8.46
C LEU A 64 3.59 -16.70 -9.78
N ILE A 65 2.68 -16.17 -10.60
CA ILE A 65 3.01 -15.51 -11.87
C ILE A 65 3.93 -14.31 -11.62
N VAL A 66 3.63 -13.48 -10.61
CA VAL A 66 4.46 -12.32 -10.27
C VAL A 66 5.87 -12.75 -9.84
N ILE A 67 5.98 -13.77 -8.97
CA ILE A 67 7.28 -14.30 -8.51
C ILE A 67 8.07 -14.87 -9.70
N LEU A 68 7.44 -15.72 -10.52
CA LEU A 68 8.09 -16.30 -11.70
C LEU A 68 8.54 -15.20 -12.67
N GLY A 69 7.70 -14.19 -12.92
CA GLY A 69 8.06 -13.05 -13.74
C GLY A 69 9.30 -12.32 -13.21
N LEU A 70 9.31 -11.96 -11.92
CA LEU A 70 10.46 -11.28 -11.30
C LEU A 70 11.74 -12.13 -11.31
N CYS A 71 11.63 -13.46 -11.15
CA CYS A 71 12.76 -14.38 -11.19
C CYS A 71 13.30 -14.60 -12.61
N LEU A 72 12.42 -14.64 -13.62
CA LEU A 72 12.80 -14.92 -15.01
C LEU A 72 13.35 -13.68 -15.73
N LEU A 73 12.82 -12.49 -15.47
CA LEU A 73 13.27 -11.23 -16.07
C LEU A 73 14.80 -10.99 -16.02
N PRO A 74 15.51 -11.22 -14.90
CA PRO A 74 16.96 -11.04 -14.83
C PRO A 74 17.73 -12.16 -15.56
N VAL A 75 17.21 -13.39 -15.58
CA VAL A 75 17.85 -14.55 -16.25
C VAL A 75 17.79 -14.37 -17.77
N VAL A 76 16.62 -14.00 -18.29
CA VAL A 76 16.39 -13.81 -19.73
C VAL A 76 16.93 -12.45 -20.22
N LYS A 77 17.36 -11.57 -19.31
CA LYS A 77 17.89 -10.22 -19.61
C LYS A 77 16.94 -9.38 -20.46
N VAL A 78 15.63 -9.52 -20.23
CA VAL A 78 14.60 -8.72 -20.90
C VAL A 78 14.83 -7.24 -20.59
N LYS A 79 14.85 -6.40 -21.62
CA LYS A 79 15.01 -4.95 -21.49
C LYS A 79 13.66 -4.25 -21.44
N ILE A 80 13.42 -3.49 -20.39
CA ILE A 80 12.24 -2.66 -20.20
C ILE A 80 12.71 -1.20 -20.19
N PHE A 81 12.26 -0.41 -21.17
CA PHE A 81 12.74 0.95 -21.44
C PHE A 81 14.27 1.05 -21.61
N GLY A 82 14.87 0.02 -22.21
CA GLY A 82 16.31 -0.04 -22.51
C GLY A 82 17.20 -0.51 -21.36
N LYS A 83 16.63 -0.90 -20.21
CA LYS A 83 17.36 -1.44 -19.05
C LYS A 83 16.81 -2.80 -18.63
N THR A 84 17.69 -3.71 -18.24
CA THR A 84 17.34 -5.00 -17.65
C THR A 84 16.92 -4.83 -16.18
N LEU A 85 16.18 -5.80 -15.63
CA LEU A 85 15.80 -5.76 -14.21
C LEU A 85 17.03 -5.62 -13.28
N SER A 86 18.13 -6.30 -13.61
CA SER A 86 19.39 -6.18 -12.83
C SER A 86 19.93 -4.75 -12.82
N GLU A 87 19.86 -4.03 -13.95
CA GLU A 87 20.30 -2.63 -14.04
C GLU A 87 19.39 -1.67 -13.25
N TYR A 88 18.10 -2.00 -13.09
CA TYR A 88 17.22 -1.27 -12.18
C TYR A 88 17.55 -1.54 -10.71
N LEU A 89 17.75 -2.80 -10.33
CA LEU A 89 17.86 -3.20 -8.92
C LEU A 89 19.25 -2.99 -8.35
N LYS A 90 20.33 -3.28 -9.10
CA LYS A 90 21.71 -3.26 -8.59
C LYS A 90 22.13 -1.93 -7.93
N PRO A 91 21.72 -0.74 -8.40
CA PRO A 91 22.12 0.53 -7.74
C PRO A 91 21.36 0.83 -6.45
N ILE A 92 20.23 0.16 -6.21
CA ILE A 92 19.24 0.48 -5.16
C ILE A 92 18.81 -0.73 -4.32
N TRP A 93 19.43 -1.90 -4.49
CA TRP A 93 18.99 -3.15 -3.87
C TRP A 93 18.85 -3.05 -2.35
N TYR A 94 19.76 -2.32 -1.70
CA TYR A 94 19.75 -2.10 -0.26
C TYR A 94 18.60 -1.17 0.18
N LEU A 95 18.19 -0.20 -0.65
CA LEU A 95 17.03 0.66 -0.39
C LEU A 95 15.72 -0.15 -0.47
N ILE A 96 15.65 -1.08 -1.42
CA ILE A 96 14.55 -2.04 -1.52
C ILE A 96 14.52 -2.94 -0.28
N LEU A 97 15.67 -3.47 0.13
CA LEU A 97 15.78 -4.31 1.34
C LEU A 97 15.31 -3.57 2.59
N ILE A 98 15.74 -2.32 2.81
CA ILE A 98 15.28 -1.48 3.93
C ILE A 98 13.76 -1.29 3.88
N SER A 99 13.20 -1.02 2.69
CA SER A 99 11.75 -0.87 2.51
C SER A 99 11.00 -2.14 2.89
N VAL A 100 11.49 -3.30 2.46
CA VAL A 100 10.92 -4.62 2.79
C VAL A 100 10.99 -4.89 4.29
N LEU A 101 12.14 -4.71 4.92
CA LEU A 101 12.31 -4.91 6.35
C LEU A 101 11.40 -3.99 7.17
N THR A 102 11.24 -2.75 6.73
CA THR A 102 10.35 -1.78 7.36
C THR A 102 8.90 -2.23 7.28
N VAL A 103 8.45 -2.75 6.13
CA VAL A 103 7.12 -3.34 5.98
C VAL A 103 6.97 -4.57 6.88
N LEU A 104 7.92 -5.49 6.90
CA LEU A 104 7.84 -6.67 7.78
C LEU A 104 7.72 -6.24 9.25
N TRP A 105 8.51 -5.27 9.68
CA TRP A 105 8.46 -4.74 11.04
C TRP A 105 7.09 -4.15 11.38
N GLN A 106 6.48 -3.38 10.47
CA GLN A 106 5.13 -2.82 10.65
C GLN A 106 4.10 -3.90 10.98
N TYR A 107 4.11 -5.03 10.25
CA TYR A 107 3.09 -6.07 10.41
C TYR A 107 3.39 -7.10 11.49
N PHE A 108 4.65 -7.37 11.80
CA PHE A 108 4.98 -8.34 12.85
C PHE A 108 5.02 -7.73 14.24
N PHE A 109 5.42 -6.45 14.35
CA PHE A 109 5.64 -5.78 15.63
C PHE A 109 4.81 -4.50 15.77
N GLY A 110 4.80 -3.64 14.74
CA GLY A 110 4.18 -2.31 14.81
C GLY A 110 2.68 -2.33 15.13
N LEU A 111 1.92 -3.24 14.51
CA LEU A 111 0.46 -3.34 14.70
C LEU A 111 0.02 -4.00 16.01
N LYS A 112 0.93 -4.65 16.75
CA LYS A 112 0.59 -5.37 18.00
C LYS A 112 0.76 -4.51 19.26
N ILE A 113 1.30 -3.30 19.14
CA ILE A 113 1.61 -2.42 20.26
C ILE A 113 0.56 -1.29 20.25
N ASP A 114 -0.35 -1.31 21.23
CA ASP A 114 -1.58 -0.49 21.25
C ASP A 114 -1.36 1.04 21.14
N ASP A 115 -0.15 1.55 21.47
CA ASP A 115 0.19 2.99 21.43
C ASP A 115 1.15 3.40 20.29
N ASN A 116 1.42 2.53 19.30
CA ASN A 116 2.55 2.72 18.39
C ASN A 116 2.25 3.53 17.11
N LEU A 117 1.25 4.42 17.14
CA LEU A 117 0.82 5.20 15.97
C LEU A 117 1.96 6.03 15.37
N MET A 118 2.81 6.62 16.20
CA MET A 118 3.96 7.41 15.71
C MET A 118 5.00 6.53 15.01
N ALA A 119 5.32 5.35 15.52
CA ALA A 119 6.31 4.51 14.87
C ALA A 119 5.77 3.88 13.57
N LEU A 120 4.47 3.64 13.46
CA LEU A 120 3.82 3.29 12.19
C LEU A 120 3.91 4.41 11.14
N ARG A 121 3.79 5.68 11.55
CA ARG A 121 4.00 6.83 10.66
C ARG A 121 5.47 6.98 10.25
N VAL A 122 6.39 6.88 11.21
CA VAL A 122 7.84 6.96 10.93
C VAL A 122 8.26 5.85 9.97
N SER A 123 7.86 4.61 10.22
CA SER A 123 8.14 3.51 9.30
C SER A 123 7.50 3.71 7.92
N GLN A 124 6.36 4.39 7.83
CA GLN A 124 5.81 4.79 6.54
C GLN A 124 6.73 5.77 5.81
N TRP A 125 7.18 6.83 6.47
CA TRP A 125 8.13 7.78 5.90
C TRP A 125 9.46 7.14 5.50
N VAL A 126 9.93 6.14 6.25
CA VAL A 126 11.18 5.43 5.94
C VAL A 126 11.11 4.78 4.56
N TRP A 127 10.09 3.96 4.28
CA TRP A 127 10.01 3.32 2.96
C TRP A 127 9.70 4.34 1.85
N GLU A 128 8.90 5.38 2.12
CA GLU A 128 8.63 6.46 1.16
C GLU A 128 9.92 7.22 0.79
N ALA A 129 10.79 7.49 1.78
CA ALA A 129 12.09 8.09 1.55
C ALA A 129 13.00 7.17 0.72
N MET A 130 13.03 5.86 1.01
CA MET A 130 13.81 4.90 0.22
C MET A 130 13.35 4.87 -1.26
N VAL A 131 12.04 4.94 -1.50
CA VAL A 131 11.45 5.03 -2.84
C VAL A 131 11.94 6.29 -3.57
N LEU A 132 11.86 7.46 -2.92
CA LEU A 132 12.28 8.74 -3.50
C LEU A 132 13.81 8.80 -3.75
N VAL A 133 14.61 8.30 -2.80
CA VAL A 133 16.08 8.22 -2.94
C VAL A 133 16.44 7.29 -4.09
N SER A 134 15.72 6.18 -4.28
CA SER A 134 15.92 5.30 -5.44
C SER A 134 15.61 6.01 -6.76
N ALA A 135 14.50 6.76 -6.82
CA ALA A 135 14.17 7.58 -7.99
C ALA A 135 15.28 8.59 -8.30
N TYR A 136 15.80 9.27 -7.28
CA TYR A 136 16.94 10.19 -7.40
C TYR A 136 18.20 9.49 -7.90
N LYS A 137 18.61 8.36 -7.30
CA LYS A 137 19.83 7.64 -7.70
C LYS A 137 19.74 7.15 -9.14
N LEU A 138 18.60 6.58 -9.52
CA LEU A 138 18.42 6.02 -10.85
C LEU A 138 18.28 7.11 -11.93
N SER A 139 17.70 8.28 -11.62
CA SER A 139 17.59 9.38 -12.58
C SER A 139 18.96 9.85 -13.10
N LYS A 140 20.01 9.73 -12.27
CA LYS A 140 21.40 10.08 -12.64
C LYS A 140 22.00 9.13 -13.68
N ILE A 141 21.47 7.91 -13.83
CA ILE A 141 22.02 6.92 -14.77
C ILE A 141 21.83 7.41 -16.22
N PRO A 142 22.83 7.26 -17.11
CA PRO A 142 22.69 7.58 -18.53
C PRO A 142 21.45 6.92 -19.15
N ASN A 143 20.77 7.68 -20.01
CA ASN A 143 19.55 7.29 -20.73
C ASN A 143 18.35 6.90 -19.83
N PHE A 144 18.38 7.22 -18.52
CA PHE A 144 17.20 7.08 -17.66
C PHE A 144 16.11 8.09 -18.07
N SER A 145 14.91 7.58 -18.33
CA SER A 145 13.79 8.33 -18.92
C SER A 145 12.52 8.24 -18.04
N TYR A 146 11.47 8.97 -18.43
CA TYR A 146 10.17 8.91 -17.74
C TYR A 146 9.57 7.49 -17.75
N GLY A 147 9.75 6.71 -18.82
CA GLY A 147 9.34 5.31 -18.86
C GLY A 147 10.06 4.45 -17.83
N ASN A 148 11.38 4.68 -17.66
CA ASN A 148 12.15 4.02 -16.60
C ASN A 148 11.64 4.39 -15.20
N MET A 149 11.22 5.65 -15.00
CA MET A 149 10.66 6.12 -13.74
C MET A 149 9.29 5.50 -13.45
N PHE A 150 8.43 5.39 -14.47
CA PHE A 150 7.16 4.66 -14.37
C PHE A 150 7.40 3.20 -13.95
N PHE A 151 8.34 2.52 -14.62
CA PHE A 151 8.66 1.13 -14.31
C PHE A 151 9.23 0.95 -12.90
N LEU A 152 10.04 1.90 -12.41
CA LEU A 152 10.51 1.91 -11.03
C LEU A 152 9.33 1.98 -10.04
N GLY A 153 8.30 2.76 -10.34
CA GLY A 153 7.08 2.84 -9.55
C GLY A 153 6.31 1.51 -9.51
N VAL A 154 6.24 0.80 -10.64
CA VAL A 154 5.67 -0.55 -10.71
C VAL A 154 6.46 -1.52 -9.82
N LEU A 155 7.79 -1.52 -9.91
CA LEU A 155 8.65 -2.38 -9.08
C LEU A 155 8.44 -2.13 -7.60
N TYR A 156 8.45 -0.87 -7.16
CA TYR A 156 8.22 -0.54 -5.75
C TYR A 156 6.79 -0.85 -5.29
N SER A 157 5.80 -0.70 -6.16
CA SER A 157 4.43 -1.12 -5.87
C SER A 157 4.36 -2.62 -5.59
N ILE A 158 5.05 -3.44 -6.39
CA ILE A 158 5.13 -4.89 -6.17
C ILE A 158 5.90 -5.19 -4.88
N PHE A 159 7.09 -4.62 -4.66
CA PHE A 159 7.91 -4.96 -3.49
C PHE A 159 7.28 -4.53 -2.16
N ILE A 160 6.69 -3.32 -2.11
CA ILE A 160 6.14 -2.76 -0.88
C ILE A 160 4.69 -3.20 -0.72
N HIS A 161 3.83 -2.88 -1.69
CA HIS A 161 2.40 -3.15 -1.55
C HIS A 161 2.06 -4.61 -1.85
N GLY A 162 2.74 -5.26 -2.78
CA GLY A 162 2.63 -6.72 -2.96
C GLY A 162 2.93 -7.46 -1.67
N LEU A 163 4.02 -7.11 -0.97
CA LEU A 163 4.34 -7.71 0.34
C LEU A 163 3.26 -7.42 1.40
N LYS A 164 2.80 -6.16 1.51
CA LYS A 164 1.73 -5.78 2.44
C LYS A 164 0.47 -6.60 2.22
N VAL A 165 0.06 -6.81 0.97
CA VAL A 165 -1.18 -7.55 0.68
C VAL A 165 -1.01 -9.05 0.83
N VAL A 166 0.15 -9.62 0.52
CA VAL A 166 0.47 -11.03 0.81
C VAL A 166 0.39 -11.30 2.31
N ILE A 167 0.98 -10.42 3.14
CA ILE A 167 0.90 -10.55 4.60
C ILE A 167 -0.56 -10.45 5.07
N ARG A 168 -1.31 -9.43 4.62
CA ARG A 168 -2.73 -9.26 4.99
C ARG A 168 -3.59 -10.45 4.57
N TYR A 169 -3.37 -10.96 3.36
CA TYR A 169 -4.15 -12.04 2.80
C TYR A 169 -3.94 -13.34 3.60
N TYR A 170 -2.69 -13.76 3.80
CA TYR A 170 -2.38 -15.04 4.46
C TYR A 170 -2.40 -15.00 5.99
N PHE A 171 -2.03 -13.88 6.63
CA PHE A 171 -1.88 -13.80 8.09
C PHE A 171 -3.03 -13.06 8.79
N TYR A 172 -3.87 -12.33 8.07
CA TYR A 172 -4.97 -11.54 8.64
C TYR A 172 -6.34 -11.88 8.02
N ASP A 173 -6.43 -13.04 7.35
CA ASP A 173 -7.62 -13.62 6.73
C ASP A 173 -8.45 -12.62 5.93
N LYS A 174 -7.77 -11.91 5.01
CA LYS A 174 -8.42 -10.94 4.13
C LYS A 174 -8.86 -11.57 2.82
N THR A 175 -9.92 -11.02 2.25
CA THR A 175 -10.50 -11.45 0.98
C THR A 175 -9.67 -10.97 -0.21
N LEU A 176 -9.87 -11.58 -1.37
CA LEU A 176 -9.20 -11.19 -2.61
C LEU A 176 -9.50 -9.73 -2.97
N LEU A 177 -10.77 -9.33 -2.91
CA LEU A 177 -11.18 -7.96 -3.27
C LEU A 177 -10.54 -6.92 -2.35
N TYR A 178 -10.49 -7.21 -1.04
CA TYR A 178 -9.78 -6.37 -0.08
C TYR A 178 -8.28 -6.27 -0.39
N ALA A 179 -7.63 -7.39 -0.73
CA ALA A 179 -6.21 -7.40 -1.05
C ALA A 179 -5.93 -6.57 -2.32
N LEU A 180 -6.76 -6.69 -3.35
CA LEU A 180 -6.66 -5.91 -4.58
C LEU A 180 -6.90 -4.41 -4.33
N ASP A 181 -7.94 -4.04 -3.56
CA ASP A 181 -8.20 -2.66 -3.17
C ASP A 181 -7.00 -2.03 -2.44
N ARG A 182 -6.45 -2.74 -1.44
CA ARG A 182 -5.27 -2.25 -0.69
C ARG A 182 -4.01 -2.20 -1.54
N PHE A 183 -3.84 -3.13 -2.48
CA PHE A 183 -2.74 -3.10 -3.43
C PHE A 183 -2.84 -1.87 -4.33
N LEU A 184 -4.00 -1.62 -4.94
CA LEU A 184 -4.24 -0.49 -5.84
C LEU A 184 -4.06 0.83 -5.11
N TYR A 185 -4.71 1.01 -3.96
CA TYR A 185 -4.61 2.22 -3.16
C TYR A 185 -3.15 2.54 -2.80
N GLY A 186 -2.42 1.53 -2.33
CA GLY A 186 -1.03 1.69 -1.98
C GLY A 186 -0.11 1.94 -3.17
N SER A 187 -0.35 1.23 -4.27
CA SER A 187 0.40 1.41 -5.52
C SER A 187 0.18 2.81 -6.09
N LEU A 188 -1.02 3.39 -5.96
CA LEU A 188 -1.27 4.78 -6.36
C LEU A 188 -0.40 5.76 -5.58
N LEU A 189 -0.20 5.55 -4.28
CA LEU A 189 0.71 6.37 -3.47
C LEU A 189 2.17 6.21 -3.90
N VAL A 190 2.63 4.97 -4.15
CA VAL A 190 3.99 4.74 -4.67
C VAL A 190 4.16 5.40 -6.03
N MET A 191 3.18 5.26 -6.92
CA MET A 191 3.21 5.87 -8.24
C MET A 191 3.19 7.38 -8.16
N SER A 192 2.44 8.01 -7.25
CA SER A 192 2.50 9.47 -7.09
C SER A 192 3.89 9.92 -6.65
N ILE A 193 4.51 9.24 -5.69
CA ILE A 193 5.87 9.56 -5.24
C ILE A 193 6.88 9.36 -6.37
N VAL A 194 6.94 8.18 -6.98
CA VAL A 194 7.97 7.87 -7.99
C VAL A 194 7.72 8.61 -9.29
N PHE A 195 6.50 8.54 -9.81
CA PHE A 195 6.22 9.06 -11.14
C PHE A 195 5.98 10.57 -11.14
N VAL A 196 5.36 11.16 -10.11
CA VAL A 196 5.19 12.63 -10.08
C VAL A 196 6.47 13.28 -9.57
N LEU A 197 6.92 12.94 -8.36
CA LEU A 197 8.12 13.58 -7.77
C LEU A 197 9.41 13.12 -8.45
N GLY A 198 9.56 11.81 -8.70
CA GLY A 198 10.76 11.30 -9.37
C GLY A 198 10.91 11.82 -10.82
N SER A 199 9.81 12.07 -11.53
CA SER A 199 9.88 12.68 -12.87
C SER A 199 10.46 14.09 -12.85
N VAL A 200 10.36 14.82 -11.73
CA VAL A 200 11.05 16.11 -11.58
C VAL A 200 12.56 15.93 -11.77
N PHE A 201 13.16 14.86 -11.22
CA PHE A 201 14.59 14.60 -11.42
C PHE A 201 14.94 14.33 -12.89
N VAL A 202 14.10 13.59 -13.62
CA VAL A 202 14.29 13.34 -15.05
C VAL A 202 14.17 14.67 -15.83
N TYR A 203 13.20 15.51 -15.48
CA TYR A 203 13.02 16.83 -16.08
C TYR A 203 14.23 17.73 -15.85
N LEU A 204 14.68 17.89 -14.60
CA LEU A 204 15.83 18.71 -14.23
C LEU A 204 17.10 18.26 -14.97
N LYS A 205 17.31 16.94 -15.09
CA LYS A 205 18.42 16.38 -15.85
C LYS A 205 18.37 16.74 -17.33
N LYS A 206 17.18 16.65 -17.96
CA LYS A 206 17.01 17.04 -19.37
C LYS A 206 17.28 18.52 -19.60
N LYS A 207 17.06 19.36 -18.58
CA LYS A 207 17.36 20.80 -18.60
C LYS A 207 18.79 21.13 -18.19
N SER A 208 19.64 20.13 -17.94
CA SER A 208 21.01 20.32 -17.43
C SER A 208 21.08 21.12 -16.12
N ILE A 209 20.01 21.09 -15.32
CA ILE A 209 19.97 21.72 -14.00
C ILE A 209 20.60 20.75 -13.00
N ARG A 210 21.54 21.24 -12.18
CA ARG A 210 22.20 20.45 -11.13
C ARG A 210 21.24 20.26 -9.95
N TYR A 211 21.15 19.02 -9.46
CA TYR A 211 20.39 18.60 -8.28
C TYR A 211 21.04 17.38 -7.66
#